data_AF-A0A5N5NRR2-F1
#
_entry.id   AF-A0A5N5NRR2-F1
#
_cell.length_a   1.000
_cell.length_b   1.000
_cell.length_c   1.000
_cell.angle_alpha   90.00
_cell.angle_beta   90.00
_cell.angle_gamma   90.00
#
_symmetry.space_group_name_H-M   'P 1'
#
loop_
_entity.id
_entity.type
_entity.pdbx_description
1 polymer ?
#
loop_
_entity_poly.entity_id
_entity_poly.type
_entity_poly.pdbx_seq_one_letter_code
_entity_poly.pdbx_strand_id
1 'polypeptide(L)'
;MLKKDVEGKKGLTNVKLLFYFGNALVPGFARASVRELKDKDDSYLVRKVQEGVERFDDEYVRSGIDWLEVHRGVACKENSFSLVAWFRLGLEEDEFSWGKLKYATPVLLKPGLVFLLPGLEGDGGLNICLDLPDDQVDEFHRLLME
;
A
#
# COMPACT_ATOMS: atom_id res chain seq x y z
N MET A 1 -1.48 -0.89 -0.39
CA MET A 1 -2.31 -2.05 -0.82
C MET A 1 -3.47 -2.19 0.16
N LEU A 2 -4.65 -1.66 -0.18
CA LEU A 2 -5.87 -1.98 0.56
C LEU A 2 -6.60 -3.04 -0.25
N LYS A 3 -6.66 -4.27 0.28
CA LYS A 3 -7.72 -5.20 -0.11
C LYS A 3 -9.02 -4.56 0.35
N LYS A 4 -9.75 -3.96 -0.58
CA LYS A 4 -11.19 -3.76 -0.45
C LYS A 4 -11.77 -4.89 -1.31
N ASP A 5 -12.47 -5.83 -0.68
CA ASP A 5 -13.20 -6.83 -1.42
C ASP A 5 -14.25 -6.10 -2.27
N VAL A 6 -14.01 -6.03 -3.58
CA VAL A 6 -14.98 -5.52 -4.52
C VAL A 6 -15.98 -6.65 -4.75
N GLU A 7 -17.04 -6.68 -3.94
CA GLU A 7 -18.15 -7.60 -4.13
C GLU A 7 -19.00 -7.12 -5.33
N GLY A 8 -18.54 -7.45 -6.54
CA GLY A 8 -19.15 -7.10 -7.80
C GLY A 8 -20.16 -8.16 -8.29
N LYS A 9 -21.45 -7.84 -8.09
CA LYS A 9 -22.65 -8.23 -8.85
C LYS A 9 -23.01 -9.73 -9.02
N LYS A 10 -24.08 -10.09 -8.32
CA LYS A 10 -25.06 -11.12 -8.74
C LYS A 10 -25.58 -10.78 -10.13
N GLY A 11 -25.47 -11.73 -11.06
CA GLY A 11 -26.20 -11.71 -12.32
C GLY A 11 -25.32 -11.93 -13.54
N LEU A 12 -24.72 -13.12 -13.65
CA LEU A 12 -24.42 -13.85 -14.89
C LEU A 12 -23.84 -15.21 -14.46
N THR A 13 -24.59 -16.29 -14.72
CA THR A 13 -24.17 -17.71 -14.74
C THR A 13 -23.08 -18.16 -13.76
N ASN A 14 -23.51 -18.93 -12.75
CA ASN A 14 -22.73 -19.61 -11.71
C ASN A 14 -21.43 -20.29 -12.19
N VAL A 15 -20.34 -19.52 -12.20
CA VAL A 15 -19.01 -19.99 -11.83
C VAL A 15 -18.43 -18.91 -10.91
N LYS A 16 -18.45 -19.15 -9.59
CA LYS A 16 -17.56 -18.41 -8.68
C LYS A 16 -16.15 -18.73 -9.15
N LEU A 17 -15.52 -17.83 -9.89
CA LEU A 17 -14.06 -17.81 -10.00
C LEU A 17 -13.55 -17.55 -8.57
N LEU A 18 -13.31 -18.63 -7.83
CA LEU A 18 -12.80 -18.58 -6.45
C LEU A 18 -11.41 -17.93 -6.38
N PHE A 19 -10.73 -17.78 -7.52
CA PHE A 19 -9.40 -17.25 -7.60
C PHE A 19 -9.15 -16.53 -8.93
N TYR A 20 -8.63 -15.31 -8.85
CA TYR A 20 -8.13 -14.55 -9.99
C TYR A 20 -6.59 -14.65 -10.00
N PHE A 21 -6.03 -15.12 -11.11
CA PHE A 21 -4.58 -15.18 -11.32
C PHE A 21 -4.15 -14.07 -12.28
N GLY A 22 -3.75 -12.93 -11.73
CA GLY A 22 -3.31 -11.76 -12.49
C GLY A 22 -2.99 -10.58 -11.59
N ASN A 23 -2.73 -9.41 -12.20
CA ASN A 23 -2.47 -8.17 -11.47
C ASN A 23 -3.76 -7.39 -11.24
N ALA A 24 -4.09 -7.16 -9.97
CA ALA A 24 -5.23 -6.33 -9.55
C ALA A 24 -4.78 -5.21 -8.60
N LEU A 25 -3.63 -4.59 -8.91
CA LEU A 25 -3.07 -3.49 -8.13
C LEU A 25 -3.40 -2.16 -8.81
N VAL A 26 -4.18 -1.32 -8.12
CA VAL A 26 -4.50 0.03 -8.59
C VAL A 26 -3.94 1.04 -7.57
N PRO A 27 -3.09 2.01 -7.98
CA PRO A 27 -2.44 2.93 -7.06
C PRO A 27 -3.41 4.00 -6.58
N GLY A 28 -3.62 4.07 -5.26
CA GLY A 28 -4.33 5.15 -4.61
C GLY A 28 -3.42 6.31 -4.25
N PHE A 29 -3.87 7.53 -4.54
CA PHE A 29 -3.08 8.73 -4.30
C PHE A 29 -3.69 9.55 -3.18
N ALA A 30 -2.88 9.98 -2.23
CA ALA A 30 -3.19 11.08 -1.31
C ALA A 30 -2.22 12.23 -1.62
N ARG A 31 -2.66 13.47 -1.39
CA ARG A 31 -1.83 14.66 -1.63
C ARG A 31 -1.98 15.64 -0.47
N ALA A 32 -0.86 16.14 -0.01
CA ALA A 32 -0.74 17.22 0.96
C ALA A 32 0.48 18.06 0.58
N SER A 33 0.42 19.35 0.87
CA SER A 33 1.57 20.25 0.79
C SER A 33 2.49 20.03 1.99
N VAL A 34 3.78 20.40 1.86
CA VAL A 34 4.74 20.34 2.98
C VAL A 34 4.26 21.17 4.18
N ARG A 35 3.58 22.29 3.92
CA ARG A 35 2.97 23.10 4.97
C ARG A 35 1.87 22.34 5.72
N GLU A 36 0.98 21.67 4.99
CA GLU A 36 -0.05 20.83 5.63
C GLU A 36 0.56 19.68 6.43
N LEU A 37 1.65 19.05 5.94
CA LEU A 37 2.34 17.99 6.67
C LEU A 37 2.97 18.48 7.99
N LYS A 38 3.35 19.75 8.09
CA LYS A 38 3.99 20.33 9.29
C LYS A 38 3.00 20.98 10.25
N ASP A 39 1.98 21.64 9.72
CA ASP A 39 1.09 22.51 10.50
C ASP A 39 -0.21 21.81 10.93
N LYS A 40 -0.57 20.67 10.31
CA LYS A 40 -1.83 19.97 10.59
C LYS A 40 -1.63 18.78 11.50
N ASP A 41 -2.67 18.45 12.24
CA ASP A 41 -2.72 17.29 13.12
C ASP A 41 -2.78 15.98 12.31
N ASP A 42 -2.39 14.87 12.96
CA ASP A 42 -2.38 13.55 12.35
C ASP A 42 -3.75 13.12 11.84
N SER A 43 -4.84 13.52 12.51
CA SER A 43 -6.19 13.14 12.10
C SER A 43 -6.56 13.74 10.75
N TYR A 44 -6.10 14.96 10.46
CA TYR A 44 -6.21 15.59 9.15
C TYR A 44 -5.43 14.81 8.08
N LEU A 45 -4.19 14.40 8.38
CA LEU A 45 -3.35 13.65 7.44
C LEU A 45 -3.89 12.25 7.17
N VAL A 46 -4.34 11.55 8.22
CA VAL A 46 -5.02 10.25 8.11
C VAL A 46 -6.27 10.38 7.25
N ARG A 47 -7.07 11.44 7.42
CA ARG A 47 -8.24 11.69 6.59
C ARG A 47 -7.89 11.86 5.11
N LYS A 48 -6.80 12.57 4.78
CA LYS A 48 -6.33 12.68 3.38
C LYS A 48 -6.01 11.33 2.76
N VAL A 49 -5.41 10.42 3.53
CA VAL A 49 -5.16 9.05 3.08
C VAL A 49 -6.47 8.31 2.90
N GLN A 50 -7.40 8.39 3.86
CA GLN A 50 -8.74 7.77 3.77
C GLN A 50 -9.52 8.24 2.54
N GLU A 51 -9.62 9.55 2.31
CA GLU A 51 -10.25 10.13 1.11
C GLU A 51 -9.59 9.60 -0.17
N GLY A 52 -8.26 9.42 -0.17
CA GLY A 52 -7.53 8.82 -1.28
C GLY A 52 -7.97 7.40 -1.60
N VAL A 53 -8.30 6.62 -0.58
CA VAL A 53 -8.72 5.22 -0.65
C VAL A 53 -10.21 5.08 -0.95
N GLU A 54 -11.05 5.94 -0.39
CA GLU A 54 -12.50 5.90 -0.55
C GLU A 54 -12.93 6.19 -2.00
N ARG A 55 -12.11 6.92 -2.75
CA ARG A 55 -12.29 7.17 -4.19
C ARG A 55 -12.21 5.91 -5.07
N PHE A 56 -11.77 4.78 -4.52
CA PHE A 56 -11.76 3.51 -5.26
C PHE A 56 -13.16 2.91 -5.32
N ASP A 57 -13.87 3.28 -6.37
CA ASP A 57 -15.06 2.61 -6.85
C ASP A 57 -14.84 1.98 -8.25
N ASP A 58 -15.84 1.25 -8.74
CA ASP A 58 -15.81 0.56 -10.03
C ASP A 58 -15.63 1.54 -11.21
N GLU A 59 -16.19 2.74 -11.11
CA GLU A 59 -16.09 3.77 -12.14
C GLU A 59 -14.67 4.35 -12.20
N TYR A 60 -14.10 4.69 -11.06
CA TYR A 60 -12.73 5.19 -10.93
C TYR A 60 -11.71 4.18 -11.47
N VAL A 61 -11.86 2.90 -11.13
CA VAL A 61 -10.95 1.84 -11.61
C VAL A 61 -11.02 1.69 -13.12
N ARG A 62 -12.24 1.64 -13.70
CA ARG A 62 -12.40 1.56 -15.17
C ARG A 62 -11.85 2.79 -15.88
N SER A 63 -12.14 3.99 -15.37
CA SER A 63 -11.58 5.22 -15.91
C SER A 63 -10.05 5.25 -15.85
N GLY A 64 -9.45 4.71 -14.78
CA GLY A 64 -8.01 4.56 -14.67
C GLY A 64 -7.42 3.62 -15.72
N ILE A 65 -8.11 2.51 -16.03
CA ILE A 65 -7.71 1.59 -17.11
C ILE A 65 -7.76 2.29 -18.47
N ASP A 66 -8.85 3.00 -18.77
CA ASP A 66 -8.99 3.75 -20.03
C ASP A 66 -7.90 4.82 -20.17
N TRP A 67 -7.58 5.52 -19.08
CA TRP A 67 -6.52 6.53 -19.07
C TRP A 67 -5.14 5.90 -19.37
N LEU A 68 -4.84 4.73 -18.80
CA LEU A 68 -3.58 4.02 -19.00
C LEU A 68 -3.41 3.49 -20.43
N GLU A 69 -4.50 3.10 -21.09
CA GLU A 69 -4.49 2.70 -22.50
C GLU A 69 -4.00 3.83 -23.40
N VAL A 70 -4.38 5.08 -23.08
CA VAL A 70 -3.98 6.28 -23.83
C VAL A 70 -2.59 6.77 -23.45
N HIS A 71 -2.27 6.85 -22.15
CA HIS A 71 -1.10 7.60 -21.65
C HIS A 71 0.14 6.75 -21.34
N ARG A 72 0.08 5.43 -21.57
CA ARG A 72 1.18 4.45 -21.43
C ARG A 72 2.30 4.88 -20.48
N GLY A 73 2.15 4.58 -19.19
CA GLY A 73 3.19 4.85 -18.20
C GLY A 73 2.65 4.88 -16.77
N VAL A 74 3.57 5.07 -15.82
CA VAL A 74 3.23 5.26 -14.41
C VAL A 74 3.15 6.76 -14.14
N ALA A 75 2.05 7.22 -13.54
CA ALA A 75 1.93 8.60 -13.06
C ALA A 75 2.82 8.82 -11.82
N CYS A 76 4.14 8.88 -12.01
CA CYS A 76 5.09 9.27 -10.98
C CYS A 76 5.19 10.80 -10.93
N LYS A 77 5.03 11.37 -9.74
CA LYS A 77 5.34 12.79 -9.48
C LYS A 77 6.66 12.89 -8.73
N GLU A 78 7.43 13.93 -9.03
CA GLU A 78 8.53 14.38 -8.18
C GLU A 78 8.00 14.63 -6.76
N ASN A 79 8.81 14.30 -5.74
CA ASN A 79 8.45 14.38 -4.31
C ASN A 79 7.24 13.52 -3.89
N SER A 80 7.15 12.30 -4.41
CA SER A 80 6.16 11.31 -3.97
C SER A 80 6.81 10.00 -3.55
N PHE A 81 6.11 9.25 -2.70
CA PHE A 81 6.48 7.88 -2.33
C PHE A 81 5.25 6.97 -2.41
N SER A 82 5.50 5.68 -2.55
CA SER A 82 4.47 4.64 -2.60
C SER A 82 4.52 3.77 -1.35
N LEU A 83 3.35 3.49 -0.78
CA LEU A 83 3.22 2.65 0.41
C LEU A 83 2.57 1.30 0.05
N VAL A 84 3.27 0.21 0.35
CA VAL A 84 2.84 -1.16 0.06
C VAL A 84 2.65 -1.91 1.38
N ALA A 85 1.43 -2.40 1.62
CA ALA A 85 1.06 -3.08 2.86
C ALA A 85 1.11 -4.61 2.67
N TRP A 86 2.25 -5.21 2.97
CA TRP A 86 2.47 -6.66 2.88
C TRP A 86 1.79 -7.42 4.02
N PHE A 87 1.57 -6.79 5.17
CA PHE A 87 0.81 -7.41 6.26
C PHE A 87 -0.61 -7.85 5.86
N ARG A 88 -1.18 -7.30 4.77
CA ARG A 88 -2.49 -7.71 4.23
C ARG A 88 -2.44 -8.89 3.25
N LEU A 89 -1.25 -9.41 2.95
CA LEU A 89 -1.08 -10.55 2.07
C LEU A 89 -1.40 -11.88 2.75
N GLY A 90 -1.36 -11.93 4.09
CA GLY A 90 -1.60 -13.17 4.85
C GLY A 90 -0.40 -14.13 4.84
N LEU A 91 0.81 -13.63 4.59
CA LEU A 91 2.01 -14.47 4.46
C LEU A 91 2.35 -15.26 5.74
N GLU A 92 1.88 -14.82 6.90
CA GLU A 92 2.12 -15.48 8.19
C GLU A 92 1.16 -16.64 8.47
N GLU A 93 0.09 -16.79 7.68
CA GLU A 93 -0.93 -17.82 7.88
C GLU A 93 -0.50 -19.18 7.30
N ASP A 94 0.56 -19.21 6.49
CA ASP A 94 1.03 -20.42 5.80
C ASP A 94 1.98 -21.26 6.69
N GLU A 95 1.62 -22.53 6.89
CA GLU A 95 2.46 -23.53 7.56
C GLU A 95 3.07 -24.49 6.52
N PHE A 96 4.39 -24.39 6.35
CA PHE A 96 5.14 -25.32 5.50
C PHE A 96 5.54 -26.57 6.30
N SER A 97 5.95 -27.64 5.60
CA SER A 97 6.41 -28.88 6.26
C SER A 97 7.62 -28.69 7.18
N TRP A 98 8.33 -27.56 7.06
CA TRP A 98 9.47 -27.15 7.90
C TRP A 98 9.12 -26.02 8.87
N GLY A 99 7.84 -25.70 9.05
CA GLY A 99 7.33 -24.71 10.00
C GLY A 99 6.75 -23.45 9.36
N LYS A 100 6.35 -22.51 10.22
CA LYS A 100 5.76 -21.22 9.83
C LYS A 100 6.79 -20.26 9.26
N LEU A 101 6.32 -19.33 8.43
CA LEU A 101 7.11 -18.18 7.99
C LEU A 101 7.56 -17.35 9.20
N LYS A 102 8.87 -17.09 9.31
CA LYS A 102 9.42 -16.23 10.38
C LYS A 102 9.54 -14.75 9.97
N TYR A 103 9.90 -14.51 8.71
CA TYR A 103 10.13 -13.16 8.20
C TYR A 103 10.00 -13.14 6.68
N ALA A 104 9.34 -12.10 6.15
CA ALA A 104 9.31 -11.79 4.72
C ALA A 104 9.67 -10.31 4.51
N THR A 105 10.66 -10.07 3.67
CA THR A 105 11.14 -8.73 3.32
C THR A 105 11.40 -8.62 1.83
N PRO A 106 11.29 -7.43 1.22
CA PRO A 106 11.92 -7.17 -0.06
C PRO A 106 13.43 -7.45 -0.01
N VAL A 107 13.96 -8.03 -1.09
CA VAL A 107 15.41 -8.22 -1.29
C VAL A 107 16.08 -6.95 -1.80
N LEU A 108 15.35 -6.16 -2.59
CA LEU A 108 15.81 -4.89 -3.14
C LEU A 108 14.77 -3.81 -2.80
N LEU A 109 15.25 -2.74 -2.20
CA LEU A 109 14.49 -1.51 -1.98
C LEU A 109 14.82 -0.52 -3.08
N LYS A 110 13.82 0.27 -3.48
CA LYS A 110 14.00 1.40 -4.39
C LYS A 110 13.64 2.67 -3.63
N PRO A 111 14.38 3.78 -3.82
CA PRO A 111 14.02 5.07 -3.26
C PRO A 111 12.57 5.42 -3.58
N GLY A 112 11.84 5.93 -2.59
CA GLY A 112 10.42 6.28 -2.72
C GLY A 112 9.44 5.11 -2.61
N LEU A 113 9.90 3.90 -2.26
CA LEU A 113 9.02 2.77 -1.93
C LEU A 113 9.14 2.42 -0.45
N VAL A 114 7.99 2.41 0.23
CA VAL A 114 7.87 2.08 1.66
C VAL A 114 7.03 0.82 1.79
N PHE A 115 7.57 -0.19 2.46
CA PHE A 115 6.88 -1.45 2.76
C PHE A 115 6.46 -1.48 4.22
N LEU A 116 5.18 -1.77 4.45
CA LEU A 116 4.66 -2.16 5.75
C LEU A 116 4.60 -3.69 5.80
N LEU A 117 5.55 -4.26 6.52
CA LEU A 117 5.72 -5.69 6.74
C LEU A 117 5.01 -6.09 8.05
N PRO A 118 4.54 -7.33 8.17
CA PRO A 118 3.96 -7.78 9.43
C PRO A 118 5.03 -7.80 10.54
N GLY A 119 4.58 -7.60 11.77
CA GLY A 119 5.40 -7.66 12.98
C GLY A 119 5.74 -9.10 13.36
N LEU A 120 6.65 -9.28 14.33
CA LEU A 120 6.91 -10.62 14.86
C LEU A 120 5.71 -11.14 15.66
N GLU A 121 5.49 -12.46 15.61
CA GLU A 121 4.39 -13.15 16.31
C GLU A 121 4.43 -12.79 17.81
N GLY A 122 3.39 -12.08 18.29
CA GLY A 122 3.22 -11.69 19.70
C GLY A 122 3.49 -10.23 20.06
N ASP A 123 4.06 -9.42 19.16
CA ASP A 123 4.39 -8.00 19.42
C ASP A 123 3.23 -7.04 19.05
N GLY A 124 2.36 -7.45 18.12
CA GLY A 124 1.26 -6.60 17.63
C GLY A 124 1.72 -5.37 16.83
N GLY A 125 3.03 -5.22 16.61
CA GLY A 125 3.64 -4.13 15.86
C GLY A 125 3.64 -4.33 14.34
N LEU A 126 4.14 -3.31 13.64
CA LEU A 126 4.38 -3.32 12.20
C LEU A 126 5.85 -3.00 11.94
N ASN A 127 6.45 -3.70 10.99
CA ASN A 127 7.80 -3.42 10.53
C ASN A 127 7.74 -2.48 9.32
N ILE A 128 8.56 -1.43 9.32
CA ILE A 128 8.66 -0.48 8.20
C ILE A 128 10.00 -0.70 7.51
N CYS A 129 9.96 -0.89 6.18
CA CYS A 129 11.14 -1.12 5.36
C CYS A 129 11.15 -0.11 4.19
N LEU A 130 12.18 0.75 4.16
CA LEU A 130 12.31 1.86 3.22
C LEU A 130 13.79 2.21 2.98
N ASP A 131 14.04 2.98 1.92
CA ASP A 131 15.37 3.44 1.53
C ASP A 131 15.39 4.98 1.57
N LEU A 132 16.37 5.54 2.29
CA LEU A 132 16.58 6.98 2.47
C LEU A 132 18.07 7.32 2.37
N PRO A 133 18.42 8.53 1.92
CA PRO A 133 19.78 9.05 2.05
C PRO A 133 20.29 9.01 3.49
N ASP A 134 21.57 8.70 3.68
CA ASP A 134 22.21 8.56 5.01
C ASP A 134 21.99 9.79 5.91
N ASP A 135 21.99 10.99 5.33
CA ASP A 135 21.78 12.26 6.06
C ASP A 135 20.33 12.49 6.51
N GLN A 136 19.39 11.64 6.09
CA GLN A 136 17.96 11.73 6.43
C GLN A 136 17.50 10.62 7.38
N VAL A 137 18.26 9.54 7.53
CA VAL A 137 17.87 8.36 8.34
C VAL A 137 17.70 8.72 9.81
N ASP A 138 18.65 9.47 10.37
CA ASP A 138 18.63 9.84 11.80
C ASP A 138 17.43 10.73 12.12
N GLU A 139 17.14 11.71 11.26
CA GLU A 139 16.00 12.62 11.44
C GLU A 139 14.67 11.88 11.26
N PHE A 140 14.59 10.96 10.29
CA PHE A 140 13.40 10.11 10.12
C PHE A 140 13.13 9.28 11.37
N HIS A 141 14.17 8.65 11.94
CA HIS A 141 14.03 7.85 13.16
C HIS A 141 13.59 8.72 14.35
N ARG A 142 14.13 9.94 14.47
CA ARG A 142 13.72 10.90 15.50
C ARG A 142 12.24 11.24 15.40
N LEU A 143 11.75 11.57 14.19
CA LEU A 143 10.35 11.94 13.93
C LEU A 143 9.37 10.77 14.11
N LEU A 144 9.80 9.54 13.82
CA LEU A 144 8.94 8.35 13.97
C LEU A 144 8.70 7.97 15.44
N MET A 145 9.61 8.38 16.34
CA MET A 145 9.59 8.04 17.76
C MET A 145 9.06 9.17 18.66
N GLU A 146 8.71 10.33 18.09
CA GLU A 146 7.99 11.40 18.80
C GLU A 146 6.54 10.99 19.11
#